data_AF-V4UB39-F1
#
_entry.id   AF-V4UB39-F1
#
_cell.length_a   1.000
_cell.length_b   1.000
_cell.length_c   1.000
_cell.angle_alpha   90.00
_cell.angle_beta   90.00
_cell.angle_gamma   90.00
#
_symmetry.space_group_name_H-M   'P 1'
#
loop_
_entity.id
_entity.type
_entity.pdbx_description
1 polymer ?
#
loop_
_entity_poly.entity_id
_entity_poly.type
_entity_poly.pdbx_seq_one_letter_code
_entity_poly.pdbx_strand_id
1 'polypeptide(L)'
;MGLASASTATDGMQLCIFDLRRGQNEGQELDKILFFFPADLPFSTQLSVIGLSEGLITFTRIFSPEAACEVIEAERHSHVFYEAETDIWMVMVVEKGKDSDAIWRIDALRKVLKEVHSLFVMFYGSIRAMLEKDPSGGLIRSHLYPFIMDYLSDFPVGKKLQLPSFRDCLKERGTVQMLTMGREAAIEVQSLVSVLDSCAGNSSSYSMILFHDLLVSTTLSPDDTINLFTYAALRLSPNALSSGVNSWSYIRRGSTSSHFVSGSALTHSGPVSEQIYHSSDTSPVGNNINRVTRALQHGKWYKGKDGFLVTDIWGVVVGSLVCATPTVWLQQTEEAMYLCPYQFKSLTLILLIPVSSILNGEQGVALVKQQLLENVSSLLLFSADDRFSQMFILLVSTVISQSGIT
;
A
#
# COMPACT_ATOMS: atom_id res chain seq x y z
N MET A 1 31.14 26.69 29.78
CA MET A 1 30.57 25.33 29.65
C MET A 1 29.10 25.48 29.33
N GLY A 2 28.74 25.46 28.05
CA GLY A 2 27.34 25.55 27.60
C GLY A 2 26.77 24.15 27.52
N LEU A 3 25.74 23.87 28.33
CA LEU A 3 24.94 22.66 28.23
C LEU A 3 24.16 22.72 26.91
N ALA A 4 24.63 21.98 25.91
CA ALA A 4 23.84 21.69 24.73
C ALA A 4 22.58 20.95 25.20
N SER A 5 21.42 21.56 24.94
CA SER A 5 20.14 20.88 25.03
C SER A 5 20.22 19.62 24.19
N ALA A 6 20.04 18.46 24.81
CA ALA A 6 19.83 17.21 24.12
C ALA A 6 18.52 17.33 23.32
N SER A 7 18.62 17.83 22.08
CA SER A 7 17.60 17.53 21.10
C SER A 7 17.69 16.03 20.88
N THR A 8 16.62 15.32 21.21
CA THR A 8 16.31 14.06 20.55
C THR A 8 16.02 14.42 19.09
N ALA A 9 17.06 14.76 18.34
CA ALA A 9 17.00 14.94 16.91
C ALA A 9 16.62 13.58 16.36
N THR A 10 15.34 13.41 16.02
CA THR A 10 15.01 12.53 14.93
C THR A 10 15.80 13.09 13.76
N ASP A 11 16.86 12.38 13.41
CA ASP A 11 17.63 12.51 12.17
C ASP A 11 16.59 12.27 11.04
N GLY A 12 15.83 13.31 10.71
CA GLY A 12 14.37 13.18 10.68
C GLY A 12 13.77 13.61 9.37
N MET A 13 13.10 12.68 8.70
CA MET A 13 12.27 12.99 7.54
C MET A 13 10.99 13.70 7.99
N GLN A 14 10.60 14.72 7.24
CA GLN A 14 9.28 15.35 7.32
C GLN A 14 8.47 14.98 6.09
N LEU A 15 7.19 14.70 6.27
CA LEU A 15 6.24 14.45 5.19
C LEU A 15 5.00 15.29 5.43
N CYS A 16 4.61 16.09 4.45
CA CYS A 16 3.38 16.86 4.51
C CYS A 16 2.52 16.65 3.27
N ILE A 17 1.21 16.76 3.48
CA ILE A 17 0.21 16.82 2.41
C ILE A 17 -0.62 18.06 2.67
N PHE A 18 -0.77 18.91 1.66
CA PHE A 18 -1.50 20.17 1.77
C PHE A 18 -2.23 20.52 0.49
N ASP A 19 -3.26 21.35 0.61
CA ASP A 19 -4.06 21.86 -0.51
C ASP A 19 -3.81 23.36 -0.66
N LEU A 20 -3.24 23.78 -1.80
CA LEU A 20 -2.92 25.18 -2.09
C LEU A 20 -4.14 26.10 -2.05
N ARG A 21 -5.36 25.57 -2.22
CA ARG A 21 -6.58 26.38 -2.24
C ARG A 21 -7.09 26.72 -0.84
N ARG A 22 -6.59 26.05 0.20
CA ARG A 22 -7.07 26.16 1.58
C ARG A 22 -6.15 27.06 2.42
N GLY A 23 -6.70 27.65 3.48
CA GLY A 23 -5.94 28.49 4.42
C GLY A 23 -5.35 29.75 3.80
N GLN A 24 -6.12 30.43 2.96
CA GLN A 24 -5.72 31.67 2.27
C GLN A 24 -6.00 32.94 3.08
N ASN A 25 -6.86 32.84 4.09
CA ASN A 25 -7.21 33.96 4.96
C ASN A 25 -6.40 33.92 6.26
N GLU A 26 -6.14 35.10 6.82
CA GLU A 26 -5.47 35.25 8.11
C GLU A 26 -6.21 34.47 9.21
N GLY A 27 -5.45 33.64 9.95
CA GLY A 27 -5.98 32.79 11.02
C GLY A 27 -6.56 31.45 10.55
N GLN A 28 -6.55 31.15 9.24
CA GLN A 28 -7.01 29.88 8.66
C GLN A 28 -5.86 29.04 8.08
N GLU A 29 -4.61 29.40 8.30
CA GLU A 29 -3.45 28.79 7.66
C GLU A 29 -3.34 27.28 7.95
N LEU A 30 -3.82 26.85 9.13
CA LEU A 30 -3.87 25.44 9.51
C LEU A 30 -4.82 24.60 8.64
N ASP A 31 -5.81 25.22 8.00
CA ASP A 31 -6.72 24.51 7.09
C ASP A 31 -6.00 24.03 5.83
N LYS A 32 -4.85 24.62 5.49
CA LYS A 32 -3.98 24.18 4.41
C LYS A 32 -3.45 22.76 4.64
N ILE A 33 -3.23 22.37 5.90
CA ILE A 33 -2.60 21.11 6.28
C ILE A 33 -3.63 19.97 6.24
N LEU A 34 -3.39 18.97 5.38
CA LEU A 34 -4.17 17.73 5.33
C LEU A 34 -3.47 16.59 6.07
N PHE A 35 -2.14 16.61 6.12
CA PHE A 35 -1.34 15.66 6.88
C PHE A 35 0.05 16.25 7.16
N PHE A 36 0.61 15.94 8.32
CA PHE A 36 2.00 16.27 8.65
C PHE A 36 2.61 15.17 9.53
N PHE A 37 3.84 14.77 9.19
CA PHE A 37 4.65 13.85 9.98
C PHE A 37 6.06 14.43 10.18
N PRO A 38 6.62 14.33 11.40
CA PRO A 38 5.97 13.93 12.65
C PRO A 38 4.87 14.92 13.11
N ALA A 39 3.76 14.40 13.62
CA ALA A 39 2.59 15.23 13.97
C ALA A 39 2.77 16.03 15.27
N ASP A 40 3.75 15.66 16.10
CA ASP A 40 4.12 16.32 17.34
C ASP A 40 4.98 17.59 17.15
N LEU A 41 5.41 17.88 15.92
CA LEU A 41 6.10 19.14 15.64
C LEU A 41 5.17 20.35 15.86
N PRO A 42 5.69 21.47 16.42
CA PRO A 42 4.89 22.68 16.60
C PRO A 42 4.27 23.17 15.29
N PHE A 43 3.02 23.64 15.33
CA PHE A 43 2.32 24.15 14.14
C PHE A 43 3.08 25.26 13.40
N SER A 44 3.82 26.11 14.10
CA SER A 44 4.69 27.12 13.48
C SER A 44 5.76 26.49 12.58
N THR A 45 6.31 25.34 12.97
CA THR A 45 7.28 24.58 12.16
C THR A 45 6.59 23.94 10.97
N GLN A 46 5.41 23.34 11.17
CA GLN A 46 4.64 22.72 10.09
C GLN A 46 4.27 23.75 9.02
N LEU A 47 3.74 24.91 9.43
CA LEU A 47 3.40 26.03 8.56
C LEU A 47 4.63 26.61 7.86
N SER A 48 5.78 26.67 8.52
CA SER A 48 7.02 27.13 7.89
C SER A 48 7.46 26.22 6.74
N VAL A 49 7.39 24.89 6.91
CA VAL A 49 7.72 23.91 5.86
C VAL A 49 6.75 24.01 4.68
N ILE A 50 5.46 24.14 4.97
CA ILE A 50 4.42 24.26 3.93
C ILE A 50 4.54 25.60 3.19
N GLY A 51 4.71 26.71 3.89
CA GLY A 51 4.86 28.04 3.28
C GLY A 51 6.10 28.15 2.40
N LEU A 52 7.23 27.55 2.81
CA LEU A 52 8.42 27.44 1.97
C LEU A 52 8.12 26.60 0.71
N SER A 53 7.45 25.47 0.87
CA SER A 53 7.10 24.57 -0.24
C SER A 53 6.18 25.25 -1.25
N GLU A 54 5.13 25.91 -0.78
CA GLU A 54 4.20 26.70 -1.60
C GLU A 54 4.90 27.85 -2.32
N GLY A 55 5.80 28.57 -1.63
CA GLY A 55 6.61 29.63 -2.22
C GLY A 55 7.47 29.11 -3.37
N LEU A 56 8.13 27.96 -3.20
CA LEU A 56 8.96 27.33 -4.23
C LEU A 56 8.14 26.83 -5.42
N ILE A 57 6.99 26.18 -5.17
CA ILE A 57 6.07 25.74 -6.22
C ILE A 57 5.57 26.94 -7.03
N THR A 58 5.12 27.99 -6.35
CA THR A 58 4.61 29.20 -6.99
C THR A 58 5.69 29.91 -7.80
N PHE A 59 6.88 30.08 -7.22
CA PHE A 59 8.00 30.72 -7.87
C PHE A 59 8.44 29.96 -9.14
N THR A 60 8.59 28.64 -9.06
CA THR A 60 9.02 27.83 -10.20
C THR A 60 7.99 27.80 -11.32
N ARG A 61 6.68 27.80 -11.00
CA ARG A 61 5.60 27.91 -11.99
C ARG A 61 5.67 29.19 -12.84
N ILE A 62 6.25 30.28 -12.33
CA ILE A 62 6.47 31.51 -13.11
C ILE A 62 7.38 31.26 -14.31
N PHE A 63 8.40 30.41 -14.14
CA PHE A 63 9.38 30.09 -15.17
C PHE A 63 9.05 28.82 -15.95
N SER A 64 8.24 27.93 -15.37
CA SER A 64 7.84 26.65 -15.95
C SER A 64 6.40 26.31 -15.57
N PRO A 65 5.40 26.89 -16.26
CA PRO A 65 3.99 26.74 -15.90
C PRO A 65 3.49 25.30 -15.92
N GLU A 66 4.01 24.48 -16.83
CA GLU A 66 3.61 23.07 -17.02
C GLU A 66 4.52 22.07 -16.27
N ALA A 67 5.61 22.55 -15.66
CA ALA A 67 6.58 21.72 -14.95
C ALA A 67 6.95 22.40 -13.62
N ALA A 68 6.07 22.24 -12.64
CA ALA A 68 6.29 22.77 -11.29
C ALA A 68 7.49 22.10 -10.60
N CYS A 69 7.98 22.71 -9.52
CA CYS A 69 9.12 22.22 -8.75
C CYS A 69 8.97 20.73 -8.38
N GLU A 70 9.96 19.92 -8.77
CA GLU A 70 9.99 18.49 -8.43
C GLU A 70 10.95 18.19 -7.29
N VAL A 71 12.06 18.93 -7.23
CA VAL A 71 13.17 18.67 -6.31
C VAL A 71 13.88 19.99 -5.98
N ILE A 72 14.20 20.20 -4.70
CA ILE A 72 15.19 21.20 -4.27
C ILE A 72 16.28 20.49 -3.47
N GLU A 73 17.52 20.68 -3.90
CA GLU A 73 18.69 20.23 -3.17
C GLU A 73 19.35 21.39 -2.42
N ALA A 74 19.28 21.36 -1.09
CA ALA A 74 20.05 22.24 -0.23
C ALA A 74 21.32 21.52 0.28
N GLU A 75 22.17 22.25 1.01
CA GLU A 75 23.39 21.69 1.60
C GLU A 75 23.10 20.56 2.60
N ARG A 76 22.07 20.74 3.43
CA ARG A 76 21.73 19.80 4.52
C ARG A 76 20.48 18.96 4.28
N HIS A 77 19.57 19.40 3.41
CA HIS A 77 18.29 18.74 3.20
C HIS A 77 17.97 18.66 1.71
N SER A 78 17.18 17.66 1.32
CA SER A 78 16.54 17.60 0.01
C SER A 78 15.02 17.64 0.20
N HIS A 79 14.35 18.45 -0.62
CA HIS A 79 12.90 18.53 -0.69
C HIS A 79 12.45 17.83 -1.97
N VAL A 80 11.54 16.88 -1.85
CA VAL A 80 10.97 16.14 -2.98
C VAL A 80 9.49 16.47 -3.04
N PHE A 81 9.04 16.92 -4.21
CA PHE A 81 7.70 17.43 -4.43
C PHE A 81 6.94 16.53 -5.40
N TYR A 82 5.68 16.29 -5.10
CA TYR A 82 4.77 15.55 -5.96
C TYR A 82 3.38 16.19 -5.90
N GLU A 83 2.91 16.72 -7.02
CA GLU A 83 1.51 17.11 -7.19
C GLU A 83 0.68 15.84 -7.36
N ALA A 84 0.01 15.44 -6.28
CA ALA A 84 -0.75 14.20 -6.22
C ALA A 84 -2.05 14.32 -7.01
N GLU A 85 -2.74 15.45 -6.84
CA GLU A 85 -3.89 15.90 -7.60
C GLU A 85 -3.73 17.41 -7.82
N THR A 86 -4.46 18.04 -8.76
CA THR A 86 -4.29 19.48 -8.99
C THR A 86 -4.43 20.26 -7.68
N ASP A 87 -3.44 21.09 -7.39
CA ASP A 87 -3.32 21.91 -6.18
C ASP A 87 -3.14 21.15 -4.85
N ILE A 88 -3.13 19.82 -4.87
CA ILE A 88 -2.87 18.96 -3.69
C ILE A 88 -1.46 18.40 -3.81
N TRP A 89 -0.61 18.83 -2.88
CA TRP A 89 0.82 18.54 -2.92
C TRP A 89 1.22 17.62 -1.79
N MET A 90 2.05 16.63 -2.12
CA MET A 90 2.82 15.84 -1.17
C MET A 90 4.27 16.28 -1.22
N VAL A 91 4.85 16.58 -0.07
CA VAL A 91 6.25 17.02 0.03
C VAL A 91 6.97 16.21 1.08
N MET A 92 8.14 15.68 0.72
CA MET A 92 9.04 14.99 1.63
C MET A 92 10.34 15.78 1.78
N VAL A 93 10.70 16.11 3.02
CA VAL A 93 11.97 16.74 3.36
C VAL A 93 12.84 15.72 4.07
N VAL A 94 14.03 15.48 3.55
CA VAL A 94 14.95 14.46 4.08
C VAL A 94 16.31 15.10 4.34
N GLU A 95 16.85 14.90 5.54
CA GLU A 95 18.24 15.29 5.85
C GLU A 95 19.23 14.45 5.04
N LYS A 96 20.22 15.12 4.45
CA LYS A 96 21.28 14.49 3.69
C LYS A 96 22.19 13.72 4.65
N GLY A 97 22.35 12.43 4.40
CA GLY A 97 23.36 11.63 5.06
C GLY A 97 24.77 12.05 4.62
N LYS A 98 25.79 11.58 5.34
CA LYS A 98 27.20 11.81 4.99
C LYS A 98 27.66 11.06 3.73
N ASP A 99 26.82 10.18 3.19
CA ASP A 99 27.16 9.30 2.07
C ASP A 99 26.76 9.90 0.71
N SER A 100 27.61 9.67 -0.30
CA SER A 100 27.53 10.21 -1.67
C SER A 100 26.35 9.71 -2.53
N ASP A 101 25.55 8.76 -2.03
CA ASP A 101 24.40 8.18 -2.75
C ASP A 101 23.14 9.07 -2.73
N ALA A 102 23.25 10.32 -2.30
CA ALA A 102 22.14 11.25 -2.08
C ALA A 102 21.32 11.57 -3.35
N ILE A 103 21.98 11.69 -4.51
CA ILE A 103 21.34 12.11 -5.77
C ILE A 103 20.29 11.08 -6.22
N TRP A 104 20.64 9.80 -6.17
CA TRP A 104 19.76 8.75 -6.66
C TRP A 104 18.61 8.39 -5.71
N ARG A 105 18.68 8.87 -4.46
CA ARG A 105 17.61 8.70 -3.49
C ARG A 105 16.38 9.55 -3.85
N ILE A 106 16.53 10.61 -4.64
CA ILE A 106 15.42 11.55 -4.89
C ILE A 106 14.31 10.93 -5.73
N ASP A 107 14.64 10.27 -6.84
CA ASP A 107 13.64 9.58 -7.68
C ASP A 107 12.91 8.48 -6.91
N ALA A 108 13.67 7.78 -6.05
CA ALA A 108 13.14 6.80 -5.13
C ALA A 108 12.11 7.40 -4.17
N LEU A 109 12.44 8.52 -3.51
CA LEU A 109 11.52 9.21 -2.59
C LEU A 109 10.28 9.73 -3.32
N ARG A 110 10.42 10.23 -4.54
CA ARG A 110 9.28 10.66 -5.36
C ARG A 110 8.38 9.48 -5.72
N LYS A 111 8.96 8.32 -6.05
CA LYS A 111 8.19 7.07 -6.25
C LYS A 111 7.47 6.64 -4.98
N VAL A 112 8.04 6.84 -3.79
CA VAL A 112 7.33 6.61 -2.51
C VAL A 112 6.10 7.51 -2.40
N LEU A 113 6.22 8.81 -2.69
CA LEU A 113 5.07 9.73 -2.67
C LEU A 113 3.96 9.29 -3.64
N LYS A 114 4.34 8.90 -4.87
CA LYS A 114 3.43 8.35 -5.87
C LYS A 114 2.74 7.07 -5.39
N GLU A 115 3.50 6.13 -4.83
CA GLU A 115 2.98 4.85 -4.32
C GLU A 115 1.98 5.07 -3.17
N VAL A 116 2.30 5.93 -2.20
CA VAL A 116 1.40 6.29 -1.09
C VAL A 116 0.09 6.85 -1.63
N HIS A 117 0.18 7.80 -2.57
CA HIS A 117 -1.01 8.40 -3.17
C HIS A 117 -1.85 7.39 -3.95
N SER A 118 -1.25 6.60 -4.84
CA SER A 118 -1.98 5.62 -5.65
C SER A 118 -2.66 4.55 -4.80
N LEU A 119 -1.99 4.06 -3.75
CA LEU A 119 -2.61 3.15 -2.79
C LEU A 119 -3.74 3.82 -2.01
N PHE A 120 -3.59 5.08 -1.60
CA PHE A 120 -4.66 5.83 -0.92
C PHE A 120 -5.90 5.91 -1.81
N VAL A 121 -5.73 6.32 -3.07
CA VAL A 121 -6.82 6.42 -4.06
C VAL A 121 -7.48 5.07 -4.30
N MET A 122 -6.70 3.98 -4.36
CA MET A 122 -7.23 2.62 -4.51
C MET A 122 -8.18 2.21 -3.37
N PHE A 123 -8.03 2.73 -2.15
CA PHE A 123 -8.90 2.36 -1.02
C PHE A 123 -9.98 3.39 -0.69
N TYR A 124 -9.72 4.68 -0.90
CA TYR A 124 -10.59 5.75 -0.41
C TYR A 124 -11.10 6.69 -1.53
N GLY A 125 -10.61 6.53 -2.76
CA GLY A 125 -10.86 7.45 -3.86
C GLY A 125 -10.00 8.72 -3.77
N SER A 126 -10.30 9.71 -4.61
CA SER A 126 -9.51 10.94 -4.68
C SER A 126 -9.64 11.80 -3.41
N ILE A 127 -8.52 12.42 -3.03
CA ILE A 127 -8.42 13.40 -1.96
C ILE A 127 -9.37 14.57 -2.24
N ARG A 128 -9.44 15.02 -3.50
CA ARG A 128 -10.38 16.04 -3.98
C ARG A 128 -11.83 15.68 -3.69
N ALA A 129 -12.27 14.49 -4.08
CA ALA A 129 -13.66 14.07 -3.89
C ALA A 129 -14.01 13.97 -2.40
N MET A 130 -13.05 13.59 -1.55
CA MET A 130 -13.25 13.59 -0.10
C MET A 130 -13.38 15.01 0.47
N LEU A 131 -12.55 15.95 -0.01
CA LEU A 131 -12.65 17.37 0.37
C LEU A 131 -13.95 18.03 -0.12
N GLU A 132 -14.47 17.64 -1.27
CA GLU A 132 -15.77 18.10 -1.76
C GLU A 132 -16.93 17.59 -0.89
N LYS A 133 -16.83 16.36 -0.40
CA LYS A 133 -17.80 15.77 0.55
C LYS A 133 -17.74 16.39 1.94
N ASP A 134 -16.54 16.73 2.41
CA ASP A 134 -16.32 17.41 3.70
C ASP A 134 -15.31 18.56 3.56
N PRO A 135 -15.79 19.79 3.28
CA PRO A 135 -14.93 20.96 3.12
C PRO A 135 -14.12 21.35 4.35
N SER A 136 -14.53 20.90 5.55
CA SER A 136 -13.75 21.11 6.78
C SER A 136 -12.41 20.36 6.74
N GLY A 137 -12.33 19.31 5.91
CA GLY A 137 -11.18 18.44 5.79
C GLY A 137 -11.01 17.48 6.98
N GLY A 138 -11.98 17.38 7.88
CA GLY A 138 -11.95 16.44 8.99
C GLY A 138 -11.92 14.98 8.51
N LEU A 139 -12.74 14.67 7.50
CA LEU A 139 -12.85 13.35 6.89
C LEU A 139 -11.52 12.92 6.24
N ILE A 140 -10.90 13.78 5.45
CA ILE A 140 -9.64 13.43 4.78
C ILE A 140 -8.50 13.27 5.79
N ARG A 141 -8.41 14.15 6.80
CA ARG A 141 -7.40 14.05 7.87
C ARG A 141 -7.52 12.75 8.65
N SER A 142 -8.76 12.32 8.94
CA SER A 142 -9.02 11.06 9.66
C SER A 142 -8.66 9.81 8.86
N HIS A 143 -8.59 9.89 7.53
CA HIS A 143 -8.14 8.79 6.66
C HIS A 143 -6.64 8.84 6.38
N LEU A 144 -6.09 10.01 6.02
CA LEU A 144 -4.68 10.17 5.68
C LEU A 144 -3.77 9.79 6.85
N TYR A 145 -4.09 10.23 8.06
CA TYR A 145 -3.22 10.00 9.21
C TYR A 145 -2.98 8.50 9.49
N PRO A 146 -4.01 7.69 9.81
CA PRO A 146 -3.79 6.27 10.08
C PRO A 146 -3.23 5.53 8.86
N PHE A 147 -3.66 5.87 7.65
CA PHE A 147 -3.16 5.23 6.43
C PHE A 147 -1.66 5.43 6.22
N ILE A 148 -1.18 6.67 6.32
CA ILE A 148 0.25 6.98 6.14
C ILE A 148 1.05 6.42 7.31
N MET A 149 0.52 6.42 8.53
CA MET A 149 1.21 5.78 9.66
C MET A 149 1.36 4.27 9.47
N ASP A 150 0.31 3.59 8.98
CA ASP A 150 0.38 2.16 8.65
C ASP A 150 1.41 1.90 7.54
N TYR A 151 1.46 2.77 6.53
CA TYR A 151 2.47 2.68 5.47
C TYR A 151 3.89 2.93 5.98
N LEU A 152 4.10 3.97 6.79
CA LEU A 152 5.42 4.29 7.35
C LEU A 152 5.92 3.22 8.32
N SER A 153 5.01 2.42 8.91
CA SER A 153 5.35 1.31 9.78
C SER A 153 6.07 0.15 9.09
N ASP A 154 6.10 0.13 7.75
CA ASP A 154 6.87 -0.85 6.95
C ASP A 154 8.38 -0.49 6.81
N PHE A 155 8.78 0.72 7.21
CA PHE A 155 10.16 1.23 7.07
C PHE A 155 11.06 1.24 8.32
N PRO A 156 10.67 0.81 9.53
CA PRO A 156 11.59 0.80 10.66
C PRO A 156 12.61 -0.33 10.53
N VAL A 157 13.89 0.01 10.68
CA VAL A 157 14.96 -0.96 10.95
C VAL A 157 15.53 -0.62 12.33
N GLY A 158 15.14 -1.42 13.33
CA GLY A 158 15.44 -1.12 14.74
C GLY A 158 14.58 0.05 15.26
N LYS A 159 15.22 1.12 15.76
CA LYS A 159 14.54 2.29 16.34
C LYS A 159 14.44 3.49 15.39
N LYS A 160 14.92 3.37 14.15
CA LYS A 160 15.00 4.48 13.19
C LYS A 160 14.22 4.16 11.93
N LEU A 161 13.50 5.15 11.42
CA LEU A 161 12.85 5.10 10.11
C LEU A 161 13.94 5.08 9.04
N GLN A 162 14.05 3.98 8.29
CA GLN A 162 14.98 3.86 7.17
C GLN A 162 14.18 3.93 5.87
N LEU A 163 14.17 5.10 5.25
CA LEU A 163 13.62 5.26 3.91
C LEU A 163 14.42 4.43 2.90
N PRO A 164 13.81 4.04 1.76
CA PRO A 164 14.49 3.27 0.73
C PRO A 164 15.79 3.93 0.31
N SER A 165 16.87 3.14 0.28
CA SER A 165 18.10 3.55 -0.38
C SER A 165 17.93 3.45 -1.90
N PHE A 166 18.83 4.08 -2.65
CA PHE A 166 18.88 3.90 -4.10
C PHE A 166 18.96 2.42 -4.50
N ARG A 167 19.73 1.61 -3.76
CA ARG A 167 19.86 0.16 -4.00
C ARG A 167 18.55 -0.59 -3.81
N ASP A 168 17.77 -0.23 -2.79
CA ASP A 168 16.45 -0.84 -2.53
C ASP A 168 15.47 -0.51 -3.68
N CYS A 169 15.60 0.68 -4.26
CA CYS A 169 14.78 1.12 -5.39
C CYS A 169 15.23 0.56 -6.75
N LEU A 170 16.50 0.23 -6.93
CA LEU A 170 16.99 -0.45 -8.12
C LEU A 170 16.63 -1.93 -8.16
N LYS A 171 16.45 -2.57 -6.99
CA LYS A 171 16.24 -4.00 -6.92
C LYS A 171 14.76 -4.41 -6.87
N GLU A 172 13.87 -3.68 -6.19
CA GLU A 172 12.64 -4.34 -5.68
C GLU A 172 11.38 -3.47 -5.71
N ARG A 173 11.45 -2.17 -5.36
CA ARG A 173 10.23 -1.39 -5.13
C ARG A 173 9.58 -0.83 -6.41
N GLY A 174 8.33 -1.21 -6.66
CA GLY A 174 7.54 -0.76 -7.81
C GLY A 174 7.85 -1.49 -9.12
N THR A 175 8.74 -2.48 -9.10
CA THR A 175 8.98 -3.35 -10.26
C THR A 175 8.15 -4.61 -10.13
N VAL A 176 7.15 -4.74 -10.99
CA VAL A 176 6.37 -5.97 -11.11
C VAL A 176 7.22 -7.00 -11.85
N GLN A 177 7.72 -8.00 -11.12
CA GLN A 177 8.52 -9.06 -11.72
C GLN A 177 7.59 -10.10 -12.33
N MET A 178 7.57 -10.17 -13.66
CA MET A 178 6.86 -11.19 -14.41
C MET A 178 7.62 -12.52 -14.37
N LEU A 179 6.93 -13.60 -14.03
CA LEU A 179 7.49 -14.94 -14.16
C LEU A 179 7.57 -15.32 -15.63
N THR A 180 8.77 -15.64 -16.11
CA THR A 180 8.95 -16.20 -17.45
C THR A 180 8.42 -17.63 -17.50
N MET A 181 7.49 -17.89 -18.42
CA MET A 181 6.80 -19.17 -18.54
C MET A 181 7.12 -19.86 -19.87
N GLY A 182 7.17 -21.19 -19.85
CA GLY A 182 7.15 -22.01 -21.07
C GLY A 182 5.79 -21.93 -21.75
N ARG A 183 5.72 -22.30 -23.03
CA ARG A 183 4.51 -22.21 -23.86
C ARG A 183 3.32 -22.98 -23.25
N GLU A 184 3.59 -24.15 -22.71
CA GLU A 184 2.59 -25.06 -22.12
C GLU A 184 1.99 -24.44 -20.84
N ALA A 185 2.85 -23.91 -19.97
CA ALA A 185 2.43 -23.18 -18.77
C ALA A 185 1.59 -21.94 -19.11
N ALA A 186 1.97 -21.21 -20.16
CA ALA A 186 1.23 -20.03 -20.58
C ALA A 186 -0.19 -20.37 -21.06
N ILE A 187 -0.37 -21.49 -21.76
CA ILE A 187 -1.70 -21.96 -22.20
C ILE A 187 -2.56 -22.36 -21.00
N GLU A 188 -1.97 -23.06 -20.03
CA GLU A 188 -2.65 -23.44 -18.79
C GLU A 188 -3.09 -22.22 -17.96
N VAL A 189 -2.20 -21.23 -17.81
CA VAL A 189 -2.52 -19.97 -17.15
C VAL A 189 -3.63 -19.23 -17.89
N GLN A 190 -3.60 -19.20 -19.22
CA GLN A 190 -4.66 -18.58 -20.01
C GLN A 190 -6.01 -19.29 -19.82
N SER A 191 -6.00 -20.62 -19.77
CA SER A 191 -7.21 -21.41 -19.45
C SER A 191 -7.73 -21.09 -18.06
N LEU A 192 -6.85 -20.90 -17.07
CA LEU A 192 -7.23 -20.51 -15.73
C LEU A 192 -7.85 -19.10 -15.70
N VAL A 193 -7.27 -18.13 -16.42
CA VAL A 193 -7.82 -16.78 -16.55
C VAL A 193 -9.23 -16.84 -17.15
N SER A 194 -9.44 -17.60 -18.24
CA SER A 194 -10.78 -17.75 -18.83
C SER A 194 -11.79 -18.37 -17.87
N VAL A 195 -11.37 -19.28 -17.00
CA VAL A 195 -12.22 -19.84 -15.96
C VAL A 195 -12.55 -18.80 -14.89
N LEU A 196 -11.57 -18.02 -14.42
CA LEU A 196 -11.79 -16.94 -13.46
C LEU A 196 -12.78 -15.89 -13.99
N ASP A 197 -12.62 -15.51 -15.26
CA ASP A 197 -13.53 -14.57 -15.92
C ASP A 197 -14.97 -15.12 -15.99
N SER A 198 -15.13 -16.43 -16.21
CA SER A 198 -16.45 -17.08 -16.24
C SER A 198 -17.14 -17.19 -14.88
N CYS A 199 -16.38 -17.15 -13.76
CA CYS A 199 -16.94 -17.28 -12.40
C CYS A 199 -17.81 -16.08 -12.00
N ALA A 200 -17.68 -14.94 -12.67
CA ALA A 200 -18.50 -13.76 -12.40
C ALA A 200 -19.71 -13.64 -13.35
N GLY A 201 -19.99 -14.68 -14.12
CA GLY A 201 -21.10 -14.70 -15.08
C GLY A 201 -20.89 -13.70 -16.22
N ASN A 202 -21.88 -12.83 -16.46
CA ASN A 202 -21.86 -11.85 -17.55
C ASN A 202 -21.08 -10.57 -17.24
N SER A 203 -20.53 -10.45 -16.03
CA SER A 203 -19.86 -9.25 -15.56
C SER A 203 -18.36 -9.31 -15.83
N SER A 204 -17.79 -8.24 -16.38
CA SER A 204 -16.36 -8.11 -16.60
C SER A 204 -15.61 -8.12 -15.27
N SER A 205 -15.05 -9.28 -14.91
CA SER A 205 -14.17 -9.41 -13.75
C SER A 205 -12.73 -9.26 -14.16
N TYR A 206 -11.91 -8.92 -13.18
CA TYR A 206 -10.48 -8.77 -13.36
C TYR A 206 -9.75 -9.74 -12.44
N SER A 207 -8.59 -10.20 -12.88
CA SER A 207 -7.81 -11.15 -12.12
C SER A 207 -6.32 -10.80 -12.13
N MET A 208 -5.66 -11.15 -11.03
CA MET A 208 -4.21 -11.12 -10.89
C MET A 208 -3.76 -12.46 -10.27
N ILE A 209 -2.76 -13.08 -10.88
CA ILE A 209 -2.23 -14.38 -10.49
C ILE A 209 -0.77 -14.21 -10.08
N LEU A 210 -0.45 -14.58 -8.84
CA LEU A 210 0.89 -14.49 -8.28
C LEU A 210 1.40 -15.88 -7.88
N PHE A 211 2.70 -16.13 -8.09
CA PHE A 211 3.39 -17.33 -7.61
C PHE A 211 4.67 -16.93 -6.89
N HIS A 212 4.78 -17.23 -5.59
CA HIS A 212 5.88 -16.75 -4.73
C HIS A 212 6.15 -15.24 -4.90
N ASP A 213 5.08 -14.44 -4.94
CA ASP A 213 5.12 -12.97 -5.11
C ASP A 213 5.63 -12.48 -6.48
N LEU A 214 5.76 -13.38 -7.46
CA LEU A 214 6.02 -13.03 -8.86
C LEU A 214 4.69 -12.98 -9.64
N LEU A 215 4.54 -11.98 -10.51
CA LEU A 215 3.35 -11.86 -11.35
C LEU A 215 3.39 -12.90 -12.46
N VAL A 216 2.34 -13.72 -12.54
CA VAL A 216 2.16 -14.74 -13.58
C VAL A 216 1.27 -14.21 -14.70
N SER A 217 0.12 -13.62 -14.33
CA SER A 217 -0.84 -13.04 -15.26
C SER A 217 -1.67 -11.95 -14.58
N THR A 218 -2.10 -10.96 -15.34
CA THR A 218 -3.00 -9.88 -14.91
C THR A 218 -3.92 -9.51 -16.07
N THR A 219 -5.19 -9.22 -15.78
CA THR A 219 -6.12 -8.60 -16.73
C THR A 219 -6.34 -7.12 -16.45
N LEU A 220 -5.64 -6.56 -15.47
CA LEU A 220 -5.70 -5.15 -15.09
C LEU A 220 -4.80 -4.28 -15.97
N SER A 221 -5.10 -2.99 -16.02
CA SER A 221 -4.21 -1.95 -16.56
C SER A 221 -2.85 -1.97 -15.85
N PRO A 222 -1.79 -1.43 -16.47
CA PRO A 222 -0.47 -1.36 -15.84
C PRO A 222 -0.47 -0.64 -14.49
N ASP A 223 -1.19 0.47 -14.37
CA ASP A 223 -1.24 1.27 -13.13
C ASP A 223 -1.98 0.53 -12.01
N ASP A 224 -3.15 -0.06 -12.31
CA ASP A 224 -3.91 -0.87 -11.35
C ASP A 224 -3.14 -2.15 -10.95
N THR A 225 -2.41 -2.75 -11.90
CA THR A 225 -1.53 -3.91 -11.66
C THR A 225 -0.45 -3.55 -10.64
N ILE A 226 0.23 -2.41 -10.80
CA ILE A 226 1.29 -1.99 -9.87
C ILE A 226 0.72 -1.78 -8.46
N ASN A 227 -0.43 -1.11 -8.34
CA ASN A 227 -1.06 -0.82 -7.05
C ASN A 227 -1.48 -2.10 -6.33
N LEU A 228 -2.19 -2.98 -7.03
CA LEU A 228 -2.68 -4.23 -6.45
C LEU A 228 -1.54 -5.20 -6.14
N PHE A 229 -0.52 -5.28 -6.99
CA PHE A 229 0.68 -6.07 -6.74
C PHE A 229 1.42 -5.56 -5.49
N THR A 230 1.59 -4.24 -5.37
CA THR A 230 2.22 -3.62 -4.20
C THR A 230 1.45 -3.94 -2.93
N TYR A 231 0.12 -3.81 -2.95
CA TYR A 231 -0.71 -4.18 -1.81
C TYR A 231 -0.64 -5.69 -1.48
N ALA A 232 -0.64 -6.55 -2.50
CA ALA A 232 -0.53 -7.98 -2.33
C ALA A 232 0.80 -8.36 -1.67
N ALA A 233 1.93 -7.79 -2.13
CA ALA A 233 3.23 -7.99 -1.52
C ALA A 233 3.26 -7.48 -0.06
N LEU A 234 2.63 -6.33 0.22
CA LEU A 234 2.59 -5.73 1.55
C LEU A 234 1.73 -6.50 2.56
N ARG A 235 0.58 -7.06 2.15
CA ARG A 235 -0.45 -7.54 3.09
C ARG A 235 -1.05 -8.91 2.77
N LEU A 236 -1.00 -9.37 1.52
CA LEU A 236 -1.69 -10.59 1.10
C LEU A 236 -0.75 -11.77 0.87
N SER A 237 0.55 -11.57 0.65
CA SER A 237 1.49 -12.65 0.35
C SER A 237 1.55 -13.69 1.48
N PRO A 238 1.83 -14.97 1.18
CA PRO A 238 2.05 -15.98 2.22
C PRO A 238 3.12 -15.57 3.24
N ASN A 239 4.12 -14.81 2.78
CA ASN A 239 5.16 -14.21 3.62
C ASN A 239 4.60 -13.13 4.55
N ALA A 240 3.74 -12.23 4.04
CA ALA A 240 3.07 -11.21 4.84
C ALA A 240 2.19 -11.83 5.95
N LEU A 241 1.50 -12.93 5.64
CA LEU A 241 0.63 -13.63 6.58
C LEU A 241 1.39 -14.39 7.68
N SER A 242 2.58 -14.91 7.38
CA SER A 242 3.36 -15.75 8.30
C SER A 242 4.32 -14.96 9.20
N SER A 243 4.91 -13.89 8.68
CA SER A 243 6.01 -13.20 9.36
C SER A 243 5.56 -12.07 10.29
N GLY A 244 4.38 -11.46 10.08
CA GLY A 244 3.90 -10.31 10.85
C GLY A 244 4.84 -9.09 10.88
N VAL A 245 5.97 -9.16 10.18
CA VAL A 245 7.10 -8.22 10.25
C VAL A 245 7.76 -8.15 8.87
N ASN A 246 7.76 -6.93 8.30
CA ASN A 246 8.50 -6.46 7.13
C ASN A 246 8.40 -7.33 5.86
N SER A 247 7.37 -7.03 5.06
CA SER A 247 7.07 -7.63 3.74
C SER A 247 8.12 -7.37 2.64
N TRP A 248 9.16 -6.58 2.89
CA TRP A 248 10.25 -6.38 1.93
C TRP A 248 11.57 -7.04 2.36
N SER A 249 11.59 -7.67 3.53
CA SER A 249 12.81 -8.29 4.08
C SER A 249 13.22 -9.59 3.37
N TYR A 250 12.28 -10.27 2.70
CA TYR A 250 12.59 -11.50 1.97
C TYR A 250 13.16 -11.25 0.57
N ILE A 251 12.76 -10.16 -0.10
CA ILE A 251 13.37 -9.78 -1.38
C ILE A 251 14.84 -9.33 -1.16
N ARG A 252 15.11 -8.69 0.00
CA ARG A 252 16.46 -8.34 0.48
C ARG A 252 17.42 -9.54 0.58
N ARG A 253 16.94 -10.79 0.67
CA ARG A 253 17.79 -11.99 0.87
C ARG A 253 18.19 -12.65 -0.46
N GLY A 254 18.79 -11.86 -1.35
CA GLY A 254 19.69 -12.35 -2.40
C GLY A 254 21.14 -12.20 -1.95
N SER A 255 21.79 -13.31 -1.62
CA SER A 255 23.23 -13.44 -1.34
C SER A 255 23.76 -12.91 0.00
N THR A 256 23.59 -13.70 1.06
CA THR A 256 24.61 -13.89 2.11
C THR A 256 24.22 -15.07 3.00
N SER A 257 25.00 -16.15 2.94
CA SER A 257 24.93 -17.22 3.93
C SER A 257 25.24 -16.66 5.32
N SER A 258 24.36 -16.84 6.29
CA SER A 258 24.80 -16.93 7.68
C SER A 258 23.81 -17.71 8.53
N HIS A 259 24.36 -18.82 9.01
CA HIS A 259 24.00 -19.70 10.11
C HIS A 259 22.92 -19.22 11.08
N PHE A 260 21.97 -20.13 11.30
CA PHE A 260 21.07 -20.18 12.44
C PHE A 260 21.82 -20.02 13.76
N VAL A 261 21.41 -19.05 14.58
CA VAL A 261 21.46 -19.18 16.04
C VAL A 261 20.11 -18.75 16.57
N SER A 262 19.41 -19.74 17.15
CA SER A 262 18.13 -19.57 17.83
C SER A 262 18.35 -18.79 19.13
N GLY A 263 17.77 -17.61 19.24
CA GLY A 263 17.77 -16.78 20.44
C GLY A 263 16.35 -16.32 20.74
N SER A 264 15.68 -17.03 21.64
CA SER A 264 14.40 -16.63 22.23
C SER A 264 14.55 -15.30 22.96
N ALA A 265 13.78 -14.29 22.55
CA ALA A 265 13.58 -13.07 23.32
C ALA A 265 12.08 -12.74 23.31
N LEU A 266 11.41 -13.08 24.41
CA LEU A 266 10.11 -12.53 24.73
C LEU A 266 10.22 -11.01 24.89
N THR A 267 9.43 -10.24 24.15
CA THR A 267 9.22 -8.83 24.44
C THR A 267 7.72 -8.56 24.54
N HIS A 268 7.26 -8.41 25.78
CA HIS A 268 6.00 -7.77 26.12
C HIS A 268 6.04 -6.31 25.66
N SER A 269 5.17 -5.92 24.75
CA SER A 269 4.85 -4.51 24.48
C SER A 269 3.44 -4.23 24.95
N GLY A 270 3.30 -3.52 26.07
CA GLY A 270 2.03 -3.00 26.55
C GLY A 270 1.53 -1.84 25.68
N PRO A 271 0.22 -1.59 25.60
CA PRO A 271 -0.33 -0.54 24.76
C PRO A 271 0.00 0.83 25.35
N VAL A 272 0.60 1.69 24.53
CA VAL A 272 0.78 3.11 24.82
C VAL A 272 -0.59 3.79 24.68
N SER A 273 -0.94 4.55 25.72
CA SER A 273 -2.23 5.21 25.92
C SER A 273 -2.56 6.21 24.80
N GLU A 274 -3.60 5.94 24.03
CA GLU A 274 -4.32 6.94 23.22
C GLU A 274 -5.07 7.88 24.15
N GLN A 275 -4.51 9.05 24.43
CA GLN A 275 -5.25 10.16 24.99
C GLN A 275 -4.78 11.45 24.30
N ILE A 276 -5.70 12.05 23.55
CA ILE A 276 -5.96 13.48 23.34
C ILE A 276 -6.56 13.64 21.94
N TYR A 277 -7.87 13.39 21.83
CA TYR A 277 -8.84 14.08 20.98
C TYR A 277 -10.23 13.66 21.46
N HIS A 278 -10.58 14.03 22.70
CA HIS A 278 -11.95 13.90 23.19
C HIS A 278 -12.58 15.29 23.28
N SER A 279 -13.44 15.58 22.31
CA SER A 279 -14.51 16.57 22.45
C SER A 279 -15.55 16.00 23.41
N SER A 280 -15.84 16.75 24.46
CA SER A 280 -16.81 16.40 25.50
C SER A 280 -18.22 16.37 24.92
N ASP A 281 -18.87 15.21 24.93
CA ASP A 281 -20.34 15.11 24.94
C ASP A 281 -20.75 13.85 25.72
N THR A 282 -21.35 14.07 26.89
CA THR A 282 -21.89 13.04 27.77
C THR A 282 -23.32 12.70 27.37
N SER A 283 -23.53 11.57 26.68
CA SER A 283 -24.80 10.83 26.70
C SER A 283 -24.56 9.35 26.36
N PRO A 284 -25.22 8.38 27.04
CA PRO A 284 -24.89 6.97 26.87
C PRO A 284 -25.83 6.29 25.86
N VAL A 285 -25.97 6.81 24.64
CA VAL A 285 -26.63 6.13 23.49
C VAL A 285 -26.12 6.76 22.17
N GLY A 286 -25.50 5.97 21.28
CA GLY A 286 -25.02 6.40 19.94
C GLY A 286 -23.48 6.42 19.85
N ASN A 287 -22.80 6.11 18.76
CA ASN A 287 -23.16 5.93 17.36
C ASN A 287 -22.06 5.07 16.69
N ASN A 288 -22.43 4.12 15.83
CA ASN A 288 -21.52 3.33 14.97
C ASN A 288 -20.89 4.18 13.82
N ILE A 289 -20.80 5.49 14.00
CA ILE A 289 -20.44 6.44 12.94
C ILE A 289 -18.93 6.68 13.05
N ASN A 290 -18.20 6.20 12.04
CA ASN A 290 -16.79 6.45 11.72
C ASN A 290 -15.74 5.51 12.34
N ARG A 291 -15.86 4.20 12.10
CA ARG A 291 -14.65 3.36 12.03
C ARG A 291 -13.97 3.63 10.69
N VAL A 292 -12.85 4.34 10.70
CA VAL A 292 -12.01 4.52 9.51
C VAL A 292 -11.41 3.17 9.13
N THR A 293 -11.67 2.71 7.92
CA THR A 293 -11.08 1.48 7.36
C THR A 293 -9.57 1.65 7.26
N ARG A 294 -8.78 0.80 7.93
CA ARG A 294 -7.30 0.85 7.89
C ARG A 294 -6.73 -0.26 6.99
N ALA A 295 -6.82 -0.05 5.68
CA ALA A 295 -6.48 -1.07 4.68
C ALA A 295 -5.04 -1.61 4.79
N LEU A 296 -4.10 -0.76 5.23
CA LEU A 296 -2.68 -1.11 5.38
C LEU A 296 -2.33 -1.64 6.78
N GLN A 297 -3.29 -1.94 7.65
CA GLN A 297 -2.98 -2.46 8.98
C GLN A 297 -2.33 -3.86 8.90
N HIS A 298 -1.24 -4.06 9.64
CA HIS A 298 -0.54 -5.34 9.71
C HIS A 298 -1.30 -6.41 10.50
N GLY A 299 -1.11 -7.68 10.12
CA GLY A 299 -1.58 -8.83 10.89
C GLY A 299 -3.10 -8.99 10.94
N LYS A 300 -3.84 -8.30 10.06
CA LYS A 300 -5.31 -8.35 10.00
C LYS A 300 -5.87 -9.38 9.03
N TRP A 301 -5.06 -9.79 8.06
CA TRP A 301 -5.43 -10.81 7.09
C TRP A 301 -5.11 -12.20 7.64
N TYR A 302 -6.01 -13.14 7.40
CA TYR A 302 -5.83 -14.55 7.74
C TYR A 302 -6.47 -15.45 6.69
N LYS A 303 -5.96 -16.68 6.58
CA LYS A 303 -6.46 -17.68 5.62
C LYS A 303 -7.69 -18.40 6.17
N GLY A 304 -8.79 -18.32 5.44
CA GLY A 304 -10.02 -19.07 5.68
C GLY A 304 -9.88 -20.56 5.40
N LYS A 305 -10.85 -21.36 5.89
CA LYS A 305 -10.87 -22.82 5.69
C LYS A 305 -11.05 -23.22 4.22
N ASP A 306 -11.70 -22.36 3.46
CA ASP A 306 -11.94 -22.48 2.04
C ASP A 306 -10.76 -21.99 1.18
N GLY A 307 -9.70 -21.46 1.79
CA GLY A 307 -8.53 -20.93 1.09
C GLY A 307 -8.63 -19.45 0.71
N PHE A 308 -9.79 -18.80 0.88
CA PHE A 308 -9.91 -17.36 0.72
C PHE A 308 -9.25 -16.62 1.89
N LEU A 309 -8.67 -15.46 1.60
CA LEU A 309 -8.19 -14.55 2.63
C LEU A 309 -9.34 -13.72 3.18
N VAL A 310 -9.38 -13.60 4.51
CA VAL A 310 -10.43 -12.90 5.25
C VAL A 310 -9.77 -11.84 6.14
N THR A 311 -10.49 -10.75 6.38
CA THR A 311 -10.04 -9.62 7.23
C THR A 311 -11.24 -8.96 7.91
N ASP A 312 -11.02 -8.43 9.12
CA ASP A 312 -12.03 -7.66 9.87
C ASP A 312 -11.97 -6.14 9.58
N ILE A 313 -11.03 -5.69 8.73
CA ILE A 313 -10.77 -4.26 8.47
C ILE A 313 -12.01 -3.53 7.91
N TRP A 314 -12.78 -4.17 7.02
CA TRP A 314 -14.01 -3.61 6.45
C TRP A 314 -15.25 -3.83 7.33
N GLY A 315 -15.05 -4.31 8.55
CA GLY A 315 -16.12 -4.59 9.49
C GLY A 315 -16.85 -5.91 9.22
N VAL A 316 -18.00 -6.05 9.86
CA VAL A 316 -18.85 -7.24 9.80
C VAL A 316 -20.16 -6.85 9.14
N VAL A 317 -20.69 -7.73 8.29
CA VAL A 317 -21.98 -7.53 7.63
C VAL A 317 -23.08 -7.36 8.67
N VAL A 318 -23.94 -6.35 8.49
CA VAL A 318 -25.00 -6.00 9.44
C VAL A 318 -25.90 -7.22 9.71
N GLY A 319 -26.02 -7.60 10.99
CA GLY A 319 -26.84 -8.75 11.40
C GLY A 319 -26.19 -10.13 11.20
N SER A 320 -24.89 -10.18 10.89
CA SER A 320 -24.13 -11.41 10.69
C SER A 320 -22.82 -11.41 11.50
N LEU A 321 -22.16 -12.56 11.59
CA LEU A 321 -20.78 -12.71 12.08
C LEU A 321 -19.77 -12.75 10.92
N VAL A 322 -20.24 -12.64 9.67
CA VAL A 322 -19.40 -12.71 8.46
C VAL A 322 -18.72 -11.36 8.21
N CYS A 323 -17.39 -11.39 8.03
CA CYS A 323 -16.62 -10.21 7.65
C CYS A 323 -17.08 -9.68 6.29
N ALA A 324 -17.21 -8.36 6.17
CA ALA A 324 -17.53 -7.72 4.90
C ALA A 324 -16.40 -7.96 3.88
N THR A 325 -16.76 -8.16 2.62
CA THR A 325 -15.78 -8.36 1.55
C THR A 325 -15.07 -7.03 1.29
N PRO A 326 -13.73 -6.99 1.32
CA PRO A 326 -12.97 -5.77 1.08
C PRO A 326 -13.25 -5.19 -0.30
N THR A 327 -13.22 -3.87 -0.41
CA THR A 327 -13.43 -3.15 -1.66
C THR A 327 -12.23 -2.30 -2.02
N VAL A 328 -11.93 -2.22 -3.32
CA VAL A 328 -10.88 -1.38 -3.90
C VAL A 328 -11.43 -0.64 -5.12
N TRP A 329 -10.92 0.54 -5.41
CA TRP A 329 -11.25 1.34 -6.59
C TRP A 329 -10.24 1.06 -7.70
N LEU A 330 -10.73 0.73 -8.90
CA LEU A 330 -9.88 0.60 -10.09
C LEU A 330 -9.91 1.88 -10.92
N GLN A 331 -8.74 2.33 -11.35
CA GLN A 331 -8.61 3.52 -12.19
C GLN A 331 -9.11 3.26 -13.61
N GLN A 332 -8.85 2.06 -14.16
CA GLN A 332 -9.24 1.73 -15.53
C GLN A 332 -10.77 1.73 -15.77
N THR A 333 -11.57 1.40 -14.75
CA THR A 333 -13.04 1.36 -14.86
C THR A 333 -13.73 2.49 -14.11
N GLU A 334 -13.00 3.27 -13.32
CA GLU A 334 -13.57 4.25 -12.39
C GLU A 334 -14.70 3.66 -11.54
N GLU A 335 -14.48 2.46 -11.00
CA GLU A 335 -15.50 1.75 -10.22
C GLU A 335 -14.90 1.02 -9.01
N ALA A 336 -15.70 0.84 -7.97
CA ALA A 336 -15.40 -0.02 -6.84
C ALA A 336 -15.56 -1.50 -7.22
N MET A 337 -14.58 -2.30 -6.80
CA MET A 337 -14.49 -3.75 -7.00
C MET A 337 -14.42 -4.45 -5.65
N TYR A 338 -15.12 -5.57 -5.51
CA TYR A 338 -14.87 -6.51 -4.43
C TYR A 338 -13.53 -7.22 -4.65
N LEU A 339 -12.68 -7.20 -3.62
CA LEU A 339 -11.38 -7.87 -3.60
C LEU A 339 -11.53 -9.26 -2.96
N CYS A 340 -11.32 -10.30 -3.76
CA CYS A 340 -11.40 -11.69 -3.33
C CYS A 340 -10.04 -12.40 -3.53
N PRO A 341 -9.13 -12.33 -2.54
CA PRO A 341 -7.87 -13.05 -2.60
C PRO A 341 -8.08 -14.52 -2.18
N TYR A 342 -7.56 -15.45 -2.96
CA TYR A 342 -7.57 -16.88 -2.72
C TYR A 342 -6.14 -17.41 -2.73
N GLN A 343 -5.80 -18.28 -1.78
CA GLN A 343 -4.47 -18.85 -1.66
C GLN A 343 -4.46 -20.37 -1.64
N PHE A 344 -3.62 -20.94 -2.49
CA PHE A 344 -3.34 -22.38 -2.52
C PHE A 344 -1.84 -22.64 -2.67
N LYS A 345 -1.23 -23.26 -1.65
CA LYS A 345 0.24 -23.41 -1.55
C LYS A 345 0.93 -22.04 -1.78
N SER A 346 1.78 -21.93 -2.80
CA SER A 346 2.50 -20.70 -3.18
C SER A 346 1.77 -19.83 -4.21
N LEU A 347 0.58 -20.24 -4.65
CA LEU A 347 -0.26 -19.50 -5.59
C LEU A 347 -1.19 -18.55 -4.82
N THR A 348 -1.23 -17.30 -5.24
CA THR A 348 -2.23 -16.31 -4.81
C THR A 348 -3.01 -15.86 -6.03
N LEU A 349 -4.32 -16.12 -6.03
CA LEU A 349 -5.27 -15.65 -7.04
C LEU A 349 -6.03 -14.48 -6.45
N ILE A 350 -6.07 -13.35 -7.14
CA ILE A 350 -6.85 -12.19 -6.73
C ILE A 350 -7.93 -11.99 -7.78
N LEU A 351 -9.18 -12.17 -7.39
CA LEU A 351 -10.34 -11.89 -8.23
C LEU A 351 -10.96 -10.56 -7.81
N LEU A 352 -11.25 -9.71 -8.80
CA LEU A 352 -11.88 -8.41 -8.64
C LEU A 352 -13.21 -8.41 -9.39
N ILE A 353 -14.29 -8.12 -8.67
CA ILE A 353 -15.65 -8.18 -9.21
C ILE A 353 -16.32 -6.82 -9.01
N PRO A 354 -16.90 -6.20 -10.06
CA PRO A 354 -17.56 -4.91 -9.94
C PRO A 354 -18.66 -4.94 -8.88
N VAL A 355 -18.68 -3.94 -8.00
CA VAL A 355 -19.71 -3.85 -6.95
C VAL A 355 -21.10 -3.68 -7.58
N SER A 356 -21.21 -2.93 -8.68
CA SER A 356 -22.47 -2.74 -9.41
C SER A 356 -23.04 -4.03 -10.01
N SER A 357 -22.17 -5.01 -10.29
CA SER A 357 -22.54 -6.26 -10.94
C SER A 357 -23.21 -7.26 -10.01
N ILE A 358 -23.08 -7.10 -8.69
CA ILE A 358 -23.57 -8.06 -7.72
C ILE A 358 -24.89 -7.59 -7.10
N LEU A 359 -26.01 -8.09 -7.65
CA LEU A 359 -27.37 -7.70 -7.24
C LEU A 359 -27.68 -7.96 -5.75
N ASN A 360 -27.08 -9.00 -5.14
CA ASN A 360 -27.35 -9.41 -3.76
C ASN A 360 -26.17 -9.12 -2.79
N GLY A 361 -25.29 -8.18 -3.15
CA GLY A 361 -24.11 -7.82 -2.35
C GLY A 361 -23.30 -9.05 -1.91
N GLU A 362 -23.06 -9.21 -0.61
CA GLU A 362 -22.26 -10.29 -0.04
C GLU A 362 -22.74 -11.71 -0.39
N GLN A 363 -24.04 -11.92 -0.57
CA GLN A 363 -24.57 -13.23 -0.98
C GLN A 363 -24.14 -13.57 -2.41
N GLY A 364 -24.12 -12.57 -3.30
CA GLY A 364 -23.63 -12.77 -4.66
C GLY A 364 -22.13 -12.97 -4.71
N VAL A 365 -21.36 -12.28 -3.85
CA VAL A 365 -19.92 -12.57 -3.69
C VAL A 365 -19.69 -14.00 -3.24
N ALA A 366 -20.47 -14.51 -2.27
CA ALA A 366 -20.37 -15.88 -1.79
C ALA A 366 -20.65 -16.91 -2.90
N LEU A 367 -21.61 -16.65 -3.79
CA LEU A 367 -21.88 -17.50 -4.96
C LEU A 367 -20.69 -17.53 -5.92
N VAL A 368 -20.06 -16.38 -6.22
CA VAL A 368 -18.87 -16.33 -7.07
C VAL A 368 -17.70 -17.07 -6.42
N LYS A 369 -17.50 -16.91 -5.10
CA LYS A 369 -16.49 -17.66 -4.35
C LYS A 369 -16.75 -19.17 -4.43
N GLN A 370 -18.00 -19.61 -4.34
CA GLN A 370 -18.36 -21.02 -4.49
C GLN A 370 -18.08 -21.53 -5.91
N GLN A 371 -18.47 -20.80 -6.95
CA GLN A 371 -18.18 -21.16 -8.34
C GLN A 371 -16.66 -21.25 -8.59
N LEU A 372 -15.89 -20.31 -8.04
CA LEU A 372 -14.44 -20.37 -8.08
C LEU A 372 -13.92 -21.63 -7.41
N LEU A 373 -14.43 -22.01 -6.24
CA LEU A 373 -13.99 -23.24 -5.56
C LEU A 373 -14.32 -24.49 -6.37
N GLU A 374 -15.49 -24.58 -6.99
CA GLU A 374 -15.87 -25.72 -7.84
C GLU A 374 -14.96 -25.83 -9.07
N ASN A 375 -14.73 -24.70 -9.74
CA ASN A 375 -13.89 -24.63 -10.93
C ASN A 375 -12.40 -24.81 -10.62
N VAL A 376 -11.89 -24.17 -9.58
CA VAL A 376 -10.50 -24.28 -9.14
C VAL A 376 -10.23 -25.65 -8.53
N SER A 377 -11.19 -26.29 -7.86
CA SER A 377 -11.01 -27.67 -7.38
C SER A 377 -10.88 -28.64 -8.55
N SER A 378 -11.64 -28.46 -9.64
CA SER A 378 -11.49 -29.30 -10.84
C SER A 378 -10.15 -29.08 -11.55
N LEU A 379 -9.71 -27.83 -11.70
CA LEU A 379 -8.39 -27.49 -12.26
C LEU A 379 -7.22 -27.94 -11.37
N LEU A 380 -7.34 -27.75 -10.04
CA LEU A 380 -6.33 -28.16 -9.08
C LEU A 380 -6.26 -29.68 -8.89
N LEU A 381 -7.37 -30.42 -9.04
CA LEU A 381 -7.36 -31.89 -9.10
C LEU A 381 -6.73 -32.41 -10.39
N PHE A 382 -6.96 -31.78 -11.53
CA PHE A 382 -6.22 -32.10 -12.77
C PHE A 382 -4.73 -31.75 -12.65
N SER A 383 -4.39 -30.77 -11.81
CA SER A 383 -3.03 -30.38 -11.42
C SER A 383 -2.44 -31.21 -10.26
N ALA A 384 -3.23 -32.08 -9.64
CA ALA A 384 -2.82 -32.94 -8.52
C ALA A 384 -2.02 -34.15 -9.00
N ASP A 385 -2.06 -34.44 -10.30
CA ASP A 385 -0.93 -35.06 -10.96
C ASP A 385 0.17 -33.99 -10.94
N ASP A 386 1.26 -34.27 -10.23
CA ASP A 386 2.45 -33.48 -9.91
C ASP A 386 2.91 -32.38 -10.89
N ARG A 387 2.37 -32.27 -12.11
CA ARG A 387 2.66 -31.36 -13.21
C ARG A 387 2.60 -29.87 -12.90
N PHE A 388 1.68 -29.30 -12.13
CA PHE A 388 1.75 -27.84 -11.88
C PHE A 388 2.78 -27.48 -10.80
N SER A 389 2.88 -28.29 -9.74
CA SER A 389 3.91 -28.10 -8.73
C SER A 389 5.30 -28.45 -9.30
N GLN A 390 5.44 -29.55 -10.05
CA GLN A 390 6.67 -29.91 -10.77
C GLN A 390 6.95 -29.01 -11.96
N MET A 391 5.97 -28.50 -12.73
CA MET A 391 6.25 -27.52 -13.80
C MET A 391 6.75 -26.22 -13.22
N PHE A 392 6.12 -25.70 -12.16
CA PHE A 392 6.64 -24.49 -11.52
C PHE A 392 7.98 -24.74 -10.81
N ILE A 393 8.18 -25.91 -10.19
CA ILE A 393 9.48 -26.30 -9.60
C ILE A 393 10.56 -26.54 -10.68
N LEU A 394 10.22 -27.12 -11.85
CA LEU A 394 11.11 -27.33 -12.99
C LEU A 394 11.39 -26.03 -13.75
N LEU A 395 10.41 -25.13 -13.90
CA LEU A 395 10.60 -23.80 -14.48
C LEU A 395 11.50 -22.94 -13.59
N VAL A 396 11.30 -22.95 -12.28
CA VAL A 396 12.18 -22.24 -11.34
C VAL A 396 13.57 -22.88 -11.32
N SER A 397 13.69 -24.21 -11.36
CA SER A 397 15.00 -24.88 -11.45
C SER A 397 15.75 -24.57 -12.76
N THR A 398 15.03 -24.38 -13.87
CA THR A 398 15.62 -24.06 -15.18
C THR A 398 16.06 -22.60 -15.25
N VAL A 399 15.32 -21.66 -14.64
CA VAL A 399 15.68 -20.23 -14.58
C VAL A 399 16.82 -19.97 -13.58
N ILE A 400 16.88 -20.69 -12.45
CA ILE A 400 18.02 -20.64 -11.52
C ILE A 400 19.29 -21.24 -12.18
N SER A 401 19.14 -22.27 -13.02
CA SER A 401 20.26 -22.85 -13.77
C SER A 401 20.75 -21.98 -14.94
N GLN A 402 19.91 -21.13 -15.53
CA GLN A 402 20.25 -20.30 -16.69
C GLN A 402 20.69 -18.86 -16.32
N SER A 403 20.46 -18.42 -15.08
CA SER A 403 20.86 -17.08 -14.61
C SER A 403 22.31 -17.00 -14.10
N GLY A 404 23.08 -18.09 -14.12
CA GLY A 404 24.54 -18.04 -13.96
C GLY A 404 25.03 -17.30 -12.71
N ILE A 405 24.33 -17.44 -11.58
CA ILE A 405 24.81 -16.96 -10.28
C ILE A 405 25.40 -18.16 -9.53
N THR A 406 26.67 -18.43 -9.81
CA THR A 406 27.58 -19.09 -8.87
C THR A 406 28.20 -18.06 -7.93
#